data_AF-E6SWE1-F1
#
_entry.id   AF-E6SWE1-F1
#
_cell.length_a   1.000
_cell.length_b   1.000
_cell.length_c   1.000
_cell.angle_alpha   90.00
_cell.angle_beta   90.00
_cell.angle_gamma   90.00
#
_symmetry.space_group_name_H-M   'P 1'
#
loop_
_entity.id
_entity.type
_entity.pdbx_description
1 polymer ?
#
loop_
_entity_poly.entity_id
_entity_poly.type
_entity_poly.pdbx_seq_one_letter_code
_entity_poly.pdbx_strand_id
1 'polypeptide(L)' 'MMYEVGSLWNKWDLHIHTDASDGKIFCQEVLNEASANDLKCISNTDYHNVANIGILGKENKKYNV' A
#
# COMPACT_ATOMS: atom_id res chain seq x y z
N MET A 1 -19.29 -23.64 18.57
CA MET A 1 -18.70 -22.73 19.57
C MET A 1 -17.79 -21.80 18.79
N MET A 2 -18.11 -20.50 18.69
CA MET A 2 -17.34 -19.53 17.91
C MET A 2 -16.27 -18.96 18.84
N TYR A 3 -15.00 -19.16 18.49
CA TYR A 3 -13.89 -18.59 19.26
C TYR A 3 -13.86 -17.08 19.00
N GLU A 4 -13.81 -16.27 20.05
CA GLU A 4 -13.52 -14.83 19.89
C GLU A 4 -12.12 -14.70 19.29
N VAL A 5 -12.04 -14.05 18.14
CA VAL A 5 -10.75 -13.72 17.52
C VAL A 5 -10.10 -12.69 18.43
N GLY A 6 -8.92 -13.01 18.97
CA GLY A 6 -8.12 -12.05 19.73
C GLY A 6 -7.63 -10.89 18.87
N SER A 7 -6.71 -10.06 19.41
CA SER A 7 -6.14 -8.94 18.65
C SER A 7 -5.45 -9.42 17.36
N LEU A 8 -5.84 -8.83 16.22
CA LEU A 8 -5.18 -9.03 14.93
C LEU A 8 -3.97 -8.08 14.81
N TRP A 9 -2.80 -8.64 14.53
CA TRP A 9 -1.59 -7.88 14.26
C TRP A 9 -1.35 -7.85 12.76
N ASN A 10 -1.48 -6.66 12.16
CA ASN A 10 -1.26 -6.45 10.74
C ASN A 10 0.02 -5.65 10.51
N LYS A 11 0.67 -5.87 9.36
CA LYS A 11 1.84 -5.13 8.93
C LYS A 11 1.41 -4.05 7.95
N TRP A 12 1.71 -2.79 8.23
CA TRP A 12 1.35 -1.64 7.39
C TRP A 12 2.60 -0.85 7.05
N ASP A 13 2.61 -0.23 5.87
CA ASP A 13 3.60 0.77 5.51
C ASP A 13 2.90 2.11 5.26
N LEU A 14 3.29 3.14 6.02
CA LEU A 14 2.60 4.42 6.03
C LEU A 14 3.46 5.56 5.48
N HIS A 15 4.59 5.26 4.84
CA HIS A 15 5.47 6.27 4.27
C HIS A 15 6.13 5.75 2.99
N ILE A 16 5.49 5.96 1.84
CA ILE A 16 5.98 5.56 0.53
C ILE A 16 6.09 6.78 -0.38
N HIS A 17 7.23 6.92 -1.04
CA HIS A 17 7.43 7.88 -2.14
C HIS A 17 7.52 7.09 -3.45
N THR A 18 6.76 7.53 -4.44
CA THR A 18 6.70 6.97 -5.79
C THR A 18 7.46 7.83 -6.79
N ASP A 19 7.44 7.44 -8.05
CA ASP A 19 7.98 8.20 -9.17
C ASP A 19 7.29 9.56 -9.42
N ALA A 20 6.19 9.84 -8.72
CA ALA A 20 5.56 11.17 -8.72
C ALA A 20 6.26 12.21 -7.84
N SER A 21 7.24 11.83 -7.00
CA SER A 21 8.16 12.78 -6.36
C SER A 21 9.64 12.45 -6.64
N ASP A 22 10.32 11.94 -5.63
CA ASP A 22 11.74 11.60 -5.56
C ASP A 22 11.94 10.10 -5.29
N GLY A 23 10.84 9.37 -5.12
CA GLY A 23 10.83 7.92 -5.16
C GLY A 23 11.19 7.41 -6.54
N LYS A 24 11.68 6.16 -6.60
CA LYS A 24 12.06 5.50 -7.85
C LYS A 24 11.15 4.33 -8.21
N ILE A 25 10.19 4.04 -7.35
CA ILE A 25 9.32 2.88 -7.47
C ILE A 25 8.01 3.29 -8.14
N PHE A 26 7.57 2.50 -9.12
CA PHE A 26 6.30 2.73 -9.80
C PHE A 26 5.14 2.16 -8.97
N CYS A 27 3.93 2.70 -9.17
CA CYS A 27 2.72 2.25 -8.45
C CYS A 27 2.53 0.72 -8.47
N GLN A 28 2.80 0.10 -9.61
CA GLN A 28 2.64 -1.34 -9.78
C GLN A 28 3.64 -2.14 -8.95
N GLU A 29 4.88 -1.66 -8.83
CA GLU A 29 5.92 -2.27 -8.01
C GLU A 29 5.63 -2.11 -6.52
N VAL A 30 5.10 -0.95 -6.11
CA VAL A 30 4.62 -0.72 -4.74
C VAL A 30 3.59 -1.78 -4.34
N LEU A 31 2.59 -2.03 -5.19
CA LEU A 31 1.54 -3.01 -4.90
C LEU A 31 2.06 -4.44 -4.91
N ASN A 32 2.97 -4.77 -5.83
CA ASN A 32 3.60 -6.09 -5.87
C ASN A 32 4.39 -6.37 -4.58
N GLU A 33 5.23 -5.42 -4.16
CA GLU A 33 6.02 -5.54 -2.93
C GLU A 33 5.14 -5.58 -1.69
N ALA A 34 4.10 -4.75 -1.62
CA ALA A 34 3.19 -4.73 -0.49
C ALA A 34 2.44 -6.06 -0.33
N SER A 35 1.98 -6.63 -1.44
CA SER A 35 1.36 -7.96 -1.45
C SER A 35 2.35 -9.07 -1.11
N ALA A 36 3.56 -9.03 -1.65
CA ALA A 36 4.62 -10.00 -1.33
C ALA A 36 5.07 -9.95 0.14
N ASN A 37 4.92 -8.80 0.79
CA ASN A 37 5.26 -8.58 2.19
C ASN A 37 4.07 -8.75 3.16
N ASP A 38 2.93 -9.25 2.69
CA ASP A 38 1.69 -9.42 3.46
C ASP A 38 1.22 -8.13 4.15
N LEU A 39 1.45 -6.97 3.53
CA LEU A 39 0.91 -5.71 4.03
C LEU A 39 -0.61 -5.70 3.91
N LYS A 40 -1.29 -5.15 4.93
CA LYS A 40 -2.75 -4.98 4.94
C LYS A 40 -3.22 -3.55 4.71
N CYS A 41 -2.27 -2.63 4.61
CA CYS A 41 -2.52 -1.24 4.32
C CYS A 41 -1.20 -0.61 3.87
N ILE A 42 -1.28 0.23 2.83
CA ILE A 42 -0.21 1.12 2.43
C ILE A 42 -0.72 2.56 2.33
N SER A 43 0.17 3.53 2.51
CA SER A 43 -0.09 4.93 2.15
C SER A 43 0.85 5.36 1.01
N ASN A 44 0.46 6.41 0.29
CA ASN A 44 1.35 7.14 -0.60
C ASN A 44 1.51 8.56 -0.05
N THR A 45 2.77 8.97 0.15
CA THR A 45 3.17 10.23 0.78
C THR A 45 4.15 11.02 -0.09
N ASP A 46 3.94 11.01 -1.41
CA ASP A 46 4.71 11.83 -2.37
C ASP A 46 4.84 13.29 -1.94
N TYR A 47 6.00 13.91 -2.21
CA TYR A 47 6.22 15.31 -1.84
C TYR A 47 5.32 16.26 -2.65
N HIS A 48 4.55 17.06 -1.91
CA HIS A 48 3.76 18.19 -2.41
C HIS A 48 2.73 17.86 -3.51
N ASN A 49 2.43 16.58 -3.76
CA ASN A 49 1.47 16.19 -4.78
C ASN A 49 0.80 14.84 -4.45
N VAL A 50 -0.23 14.51 -5.24
CA VAL A 50 -1.08 13.32 -5.04
C VAL A 50 -1.34 12.58 -6.35
N ALA A 51 -0.47 12.76 -7.37
CA ALA A 51 -0.73 12.31 -8.74
C ALA A 51 -1.00 10.80 -8.83
N ASN A 52 -0.30 10.02 -8.01
CA ASN A 52 -0.36 8.56 -8.04
C ASN A 52 -1.42 7.93 -7.12
N ILE A 53 -2.12 8.70 -6.28
CA ILE A 53 -3.14 8.16 -5.35
C ILE A 53 -4.28 7.47 -6.12
N GLY A 54 -4.77 8.08 -7.20
CA GLY A 54 -5.85 7.52 -8.00
C GLY A 54 -5.46 6.24 -8.74
N ILE A 55 -4.20 6.15 -9.20
CA ILE A 55 -3.66 4.99 -9.89
C ILE A 55 -3.53 3.83 -8.91
N LEU A 56 -2.90 4.05 -7.76
CA LEU A 56 -2.77 3.05 -6.69
C LEU A 56 -4.13 2.50 -6.27
N GLY A 57 -5.12 3.38 -5.99
CA GLY A 57 -6.45 2.93 -5.58
C GLY A 57 -7.19 2.10 -6.64
N LYS A 58 -6.97 2.40 -7.93
CA LYS A 58 -7.57 1.63 -9.04
C LYS A 58 -6.91 0.26 -9.19
N GLU A 59 -5.59 0.19 -9.10
CA GLU A 59 -4.80 -1.03 -9.30
C GLU A 59 -4.87 -1.98 -8.09
N ASN A 60 -4.99 -1.43 -6.88
CA ASN A 60 -5.04 -2.20 -5.63
C ASN A 60 -6.21 -3.21 -5.56
N LYS A 61 -7.27 -3.03 -6.37
CA LYS A 61 -8.39 -3.98 -6.47
C LYS A 61 -7.95 -5.41 -6.81
N LYS A 62 -6.75 -5.60 -7.35
CA LYS A 62 -6.15 -6.92 -7.66
C LYS A 62 -5.33 -7.52 -6.51
N TYR A 63 -4.83 -6.67 -5.60
CA TYR A 63 -3.83 -7.04 -4.58
C TYR A 63 -4.46 -7.20 -3.20
N ASN A 64 -5.57 -6.51 -2.93
CA ASN A 64 -6.25 -6.52 -1.63
C ASN A 64 -5.31 -6.14 -0.47
N VAL A 65 -4.46 -5.14 -0.74
CA VAL A 65 -3.55 -4.48 0.21
C VAL A 65 -4.23 -3.24 0.77
#